data_AF-A0A4Y9ZY23-F1
#
_entry.id   AF-A0A4Y9ZY23-F1
#
_cell.length_a   1.000
_cell.length_b   1.000
_cell.length_c   1.000
_cell.angle_alpha   90.00
_cell.angle_beta   90.00
_cell.angle_gamma   90.00
#
_symmetry.space_group_name_H-M   'P 1'
#
loop_
_entity.id
_entity.type
_entity.pdbx_description
1 polymer ?
#
loop_
_entity_poly.entity_id
_entity_poly.type
_entity_poly.pdbx_seq_one_letter_code
_entity_poly.pdbx_strand_id
1 'polypeptide(L)'
;MLPTRATEAAEYGSMTDLLSYWPFCMDPAADVVMFVEIEDEMTPDDREESMEICLMFAPRSLSSNDDDPHRLCETDFIKLFGVDYGGGPLGPQIAGDMAGVTIADGDEQDSGYLVIYNWHTGELVVRMARLDSNPSWLIRDFTFLSPRSFVLYAMLWNGRTPVEHALLLFTFCDESSDGKPWTITTGSVKHIVTLLLPDLAEGQNPNCSIETTPCASYQPLGVPFKVEDPSRILVYDAYTDTDDLEIVRMVVHTDVFVHAKNLLSSARFDATAHPRRIPWDAWGPEYARLFTTNAHYYSYVLPRPIHGERMVMQMTEAGRHTAYLMDFNRRAHRRQISSGLDDTALITEPSILPPSLFANPVTTSLPYTAVRIPGADLYTGFLLDEQRLIGLKGSRPVQELHVLVF
;
A
#
# COMPACT_ATOMS: atom_id res chain seq x y z
N MET A 1 14.54 -23.02 14.89
CA MET A 1 14.16 -22.06 15.96
C MET A 1 14.88 -20.76 15.65
N LEU A 2 14.13 -19.66 15.48
CA LEU A 2 14.72 -18.34 15.32
C LEU A 2 15.29 -17.88 16.67
N PRO A 3 16.51 -17.33 16.75
CA PRO A 3 17.04 -16.79 17.99
C PRO A 3 16.21 -15.56 18.42
N THR A 4 15.74 -15.56 19.67
CA THR A 4 14.98 -14.45 20.24
C THR A 4 15.87 -13.60 21.14
N ARG A 5 15.83 -12.28 20.98
CA ARG A 5 16.32 -11.32 21.98
C ARG A 5 15.18 -10.41 22.38
N ALA A 6 14.84 -10.43 23.67
CA ALA A 6 13.94 -9.42 24.23
C ALA A 6 14.75 -8.14 24.44
N THR A 7 14.20 -7.03 23.96
CA THR A 7 14.70 -5.68 24.26
C THR A 7 13.53 -4.96 24.91
N GLU A 8 13.76 -4.28 26.04
CA GLU A 8 12.74 -3.38 26.59
C GLU A 8 12.39 -2.35 25.51
N ALA A 9 11.10 -2.15 25.29
CA ALA A 9 10.66 -1.12 24.37
C ALA A 9 11.25 0.21 24.85
N ALA A 10 11.89 0.96 23.96
CA ALA A 10 12.15 2.37 24.26
C ALA A 10 10.80 2.98 24.63
N GLU A 11 10.75 3.71 25.75
CA GLU A 11 9.57 4.50 26.12
C GLU A 11 9.42 5.60 25.06
N TYR A 12 8.82 5.26 23.92
CA TYR A 12 8.21 6.25 23.06
C TYR A 12 7.15 6.91 23.93
N GLY A 13 7.28 8.22 24.11
CA GLY A 13 6.42 9.00 25.01
C GLY A 13 4.96 8.64 24.81
N SER A 14 4.20 8.64 25.90
CA SER A 14 2.75 8.45 25.89
C SER A 14 2.11 9.41 24.89
N MET A 15 1.85 8.95 23.66
CA MET A 15 0.98 9.66 22.71
C MET A 15 -0.35 9.87 23.42
N THR A 16 -0.59 11.10 23.84
CA THR A 16 -1.65 11.48 24.79
C THR A 16 -3.06 11.17 24.26
N ASP A 17 -3.99 11.02 25.21
CA ASP A 17 -5.40 10.57 25.15
C ASP A 17 -6.36 11.26 24.13
N LEU A 18 -5.87 12.05 23.17
CA LEU A 18 -6.69 12.81 22.20
C LEU A 18 -6.57 12.36 20.74
N LEU A 19 -5.67 11.42 20.41
CA LEU A 19 -5.53 10.93 19.05
C LEU A 19 -6.42 9.71 18.83
N SER A 20 -7.67 9.96 18.45
CA SER A 20 -8.46 9.01 17.68
C SER A 20 -7.70 8.67 16.39
N TYR A 21 -6.86 7.63 16.44
CA TYR A 21 -6.17 6.94 15.35
C TYR A 21 -6.09 7.70 14.01
N TRP A 22 -5.23 8.71 13.97
CA TRP A 22 -4.91 9.38 12.72
C TRP A 22 -4.03 8.47 11.88
N PRO A 23 -4.35 8.28 10.59
CA PRO A 23 -3.46 7.55 9.72
C PRO A 23 -2.17 8.35 9.56
N PHE A 24 -1.05 7.67 9.74
CA PHE A 24 0.28 8.24 9.57
C PHE A 24 1.08 7.36 8.62
N CYS A 25 2.14 7.93 8.07
CA CYS A 25 3.15 7.18 7.35
C CYS A 25 4.53 7.71 7.71
N MET A 26 5.55 6.90 7.47
CA MET A 26 6.91 7.24 7.85
C MET A 26 7.90 6.70 6.85
N ASP A 27 9.00 7.42 6.71
CA ASP A 27 10.19 6.96 6.04
C ASP A 27 11.40 7.19 6.96
N PRO A 28 11.79 6.16 7.74
CA PRO A 28 12.95 6.23 8.61
C PRO A 28 14.24 6.64 7.91
N ALA A 29 14.38 6.31 6.63
CA ALA A 29 15.60 6.65 5.89
C ALA A 29 15.69 8.16 5.61
N ALA A 30 14.55 8.82 5.41
CA ALA A 30 14.46 10.28 5.29
C ALA A 30 14.42 10.99 6.64
N ASP A 31 14.37 10.27 7.76
CA ASP A 31 14.10 10.84 9.09
C ASP A 31 12.73 11.53 9.18
N VAL A 32 11.72 11.06 8.43
CA VAL A 32 10.40 11.72 8.36
C VAL A 32 9.27 10.83 8.84
N VAL A 33 8.36 11.41 9.61
CA VAL A 33 7.01 10.91 9.89
C VAL A 33 6.01 11.97 9.43
N MET A 34 4.90 11.53 8.84
CA MET A 34 3.80 12.41 8.45
C MET A 34 2.53 11.96 9.12
N PHE A 35 1.93 12.89 9.86
CA PHE A 35 0.59 12.75 10.39
C PHE A 35 -0.38 13.40 9.43
N VAL A 36 -1.56 12.79 9.29
CA VAL A 36 -2.71 13.48 8.77
C VAL A 36 -3.45 14.06 9.97
N GLU A 37 -3.56 15.38 10.06
CA GLU A 37 -4.32 16.06 11.12
C GLU A 37 -5.65 16.57 10.55
N ILE A 38 -6.76 16.48 11.28
CA ILE A 38 -7.95 17.30 11.01
C ILE A 38 -7.91 18.51 11.93
N GLU A 39 -7.79 19.67 11.33
CA GLU A 39 -8.08 20.92 12.00
C GLU A 39 -9.61 21.11 12.00
N ASP A 40 -10.19 21.05 13.19
CA ASP A 40 -11.60 21.34 13.42
C ASP A 40 -11.73 22.82 13.77
N GLU A 41 -12.01 23.66 12.77
CA GLU A 41 -12.34 25.07 12.97
C GLU A 41 -13.79 25.23 13.50
N MET A 42 -14.17 24.52 14.56
CA MET A 42 -15.46 24.73 15.21
C MET A 42 -15.44 25.98 16.08
N THR A 43 -16.01 27.07 15.56
CA THR A 43 -16.55 28.15 16.38
C THR A 43 -17.84 27.63 17.06
N PRO A 44 -17.99 27.76 18.39
CA PRO A 44 -19.15 27.21 19.11
C PRO A 44 -20.54 27.68 18.62
N ASP A 45 -20.59 28.80 17.89
CA ASP A 45 -21.82 29.44 17.44
C ASP A 45 -22.26 29.04 16.01
N ASP A 46 -21.42 28.37 15.20
CA ASP A 46 -21.70 28.11 13.77
C ASP A 46 -22.19 26.67 13.48
N ARG A 47 -22.95 26.07 14.40
CA ARG A 47 -23.41 24.66 14.33
C ARG A 47 -24.32 24.32 13.13
N GLU A 48 -24.69 25.27 12.28
CA GLU A 48 -25.59 25.06 11.15
C GLU A 48 -24.96 25.29 9.77
N GLU A 49 -23.75 25.85 9.67
CA GLU A 49 -23.06 26.03 8.38
C GLU A 49 -21.89 25.06 8.25
N SER A 50 -21.69 24.55 7.03
CA SER A 50 -20.80 23.44 6.67
C SER A 50 -19.44 23.46 7.40
N MET A 51 -19.19 22.42 8.20
CA MET A 51 -17.91 22.20 8.86
C MET A 51 -16.87 21.79 7.80
N GLU A 52 -15.97 22.71 7.45
CA GLU A 52 -14.84 22.43 6.55
C GLU A 52 -13.78 21.66 7.34
N ILE A 53 -13.61 20.39 6.99
CA ILE A 53 -12.56 19.54 7.57
C ILE A 53 -11.26 19.87 6.83
N CYS A 54 -10.32 20.55 7.48
CA CYS A 54 -9.00 20.78 6.89
C CYS A 54 -8.09 19.60 7.24
N LEU A 55 -7.81 18.72 6.26
CA LEU A 55 -6.77 17.71 6.42
C LEU A 55 -5.39 18.35 6.19
N MET A 56 -4.40 18.04 7.02
CA MET A 56 -3.03 18.55 6.86
C MET A 56 -2.00 17.41 6.94
N PHE A 57 -0.97 17.45 6.08
CA PHE A 57 0.25 16.69 6.36
C PHE A 57 1.19 17.51 7.25
N ALA A 58 1.59 16.95 8.39
CA ALA A 58 2.63 17.52 9.25
C ALA A 58 3.91 16.67 9.15
N PRO A 59 4.87 17.04 8.27
CA PRO A 59 6.14 16.33 8.15
C PRO A 59 7.07 16.69 9.29
N ARG A 60 7.45 15.68 10.07
CA ARG A 60 8.18 15.85 11.32
C ARG A 60 9.40 14.96 11.36
N SER A 61 10.42 15.39 12.11
CA SER A 61 11.65 14.61 12.23
C SER A 61 11.48 13.45 13.21
N LEU A 62 11.84 12.24 12.78
CA LEU A 62 11.84 11.07 13.67
C LEU A 62 12.92 11.21 14.76
N SER A 63 14.07 11.79 14.42
CA SER A 63 15.20 11.99 15.34
C SER A 63 14.95 13.06 16.41
N SER A 64 13.98 13.96 16.19
CA SER A 64 13.48 14.89 17.22
C SER A 64 12.30 14.32 18.01
N ASN A 65 11.94 13.04 17.84
CA ASN A 65 10.74 12.45 18.41
C ASN A 65 9.47 13.25 18.08
N ASP A 66 9.34 13.71 16.83
CA ASP A 66 8.17 14.48 16.36
C ASP A 66 8.06 15.91 16.95
N ASP A 67 9.02 16.37 17.74
CA ASP A 67 8.96 17.71 18.34
C ASP A 67 9.23 18.84 17.31
N ASP A 68 10.06 18.55 16.30
CA ASP A 68 10.52 19.54 15.33
C ASP A 68 9.96 19.29 13.91
N PRO A 69 9.54 20.35 13.19
CA PRO A 69 9.28 20.27 11.74
C PRO A 69 10.47 19.67 11.00
N HIS A 70 10.19 18.87 9.97
CA HIS A 70 11.25 18.26 9.19
C HIS A 70 12.03 19.32 8.39
N ARG A 71 13.36 19.39 8.57
CA ARG A 71 14.25 20.42 7.97
C ARG A 71 14.21 20.57 6.44
N LEU A 72 13.71 19.56 5.72
CA LEU A 72 13.58 19.58 4.26
C LEU A 72 12.23 20.12 3.80
N CYS A 73 11.26 20.28 4.71
CA CYS A 73 9.98 20.89 4.41
C CYS A 73 10.11 22.41 4.53
N GLU A 74 9.62 23.13 3.51
CA GLU A 74 9.58 24.59 3.51
C GLU A 74 8.47 25.15 4.41
N THR A 75 7.49 24.31 4.78
CA THR A 75 6.34 24.67 5.63
C THR A 75 6.19 23.71 6.81
N ASP A 76 5.57 24.16 7.90
CA ASP A 76 5.32 23.28 9.06
C ASP A 76 4.22 22.24 8.77
N PHE A 77 3.32 22.57 7.84
CA PHE A 77 2.21 21.73 7.41
C PHE A 77 1.90 21.96 5.93
N ILE A 78 1.29 20.96 5.30
CA ILE A 78 0.78 21.01 3.93
C ILE A 78 -0.73 20.84 4.02
N LYS A 79 -1.48 21.91 3.73
CA LYS A 79 -2.94 21.85 3.70
C LYS A 79 -3.41 21.00 2.52
N LEU A 80 -4.21 19.99 2.79
CA LEU A 80 -4.83 19.13 1.80
C LEU A 80 -6.10 19.81 1.27
N PHE A 81 -6.20 19.94 -0.05
CA PHE A 81 -7.32 20.64 -0.68
C PHE A 81 -8.65 19.87 -0.60
N GLY A 82 -9.68 20.50 -0.03
CA GLY A 82 -11.10 20.29 -0.37
C GLY A 82 -11.70 18.97 0.10
N VAL A 83 -11.74 18.73 1.41
CA VAL A 83 -12.36 17.55 2.00
C VAL A 83 -13.77 17.93 2.42
N ASP A 84 -14.76 17.47 1.65
CA ASP A 84 -16.16 17.62 2.02
C ASP A 84 -16.47 16.76 3.26
N TYR A 85 -17.48 17.19 4.03
CA TYR A 85 -17.84 16.58 5.29
C TYR A 85 -18.15 15.08 5.16
N GLY A 86 -17.48 14.25 5.95
CA GLY A 86 -17.69 12.80 6.03
C GLY A 86 -16.60 11.94 5.37
N GLY A 87 -15.71 12.56 4.60
CA GLY A 87 -14.56 11.89 4.01
C GLY A 87 -13.43 11.62 5.00
N GLY A 88 -12.75 10.47 4.86
CA GLY A 88 -11.61 10.09 5.69
C GLY A 88 -10.34 9.87 4.85
N PRO A 89 -9.15 10.28 5.34
CA PRO A 89 -7.89 9.90 4.71
C PRO A 89 -7.68 8.39 4.80
N LEU A 90 -7.41 7.76 3.67
CA LEU A 90 -7.07 6.34 3.54
C LEU A 90 -5.59 6.20 3.20
N GLY A 91 -4.83 5.61 4.13
CA GLY A 91 -3.47 5.11 3.90
C GLY A 91 -2.51 6.14 3.29
N PRO A 92 -2.10 7.19 4.02
CA PRO A 92 -1.09 8.12 3.53
C PRO A 92 0.21 7.35 3.25
N GLN A 93 0.98 7.79 2.26
CA GLN A 93 2.23 7.13 1.86
C GLN A 93 3.29 8.15 1.46
N ILE A 94 4.54 7.80 1.74
CA ILE A 94 5.72 8.60 1.36
C ILE A 94 6.58 7.79 0.39
N ALA A 95 7.10 8.47 -0.63
CA ALA A 95 8.03 7.91 -1.59
C ALA A 95 8.98 8.99 -2.11
N GLY A 96 10.22 9.03 -1.60
CA GLY A 96 11.13 10.10 -1.98
C GLY A 96 10.67 11.45 -1.41
N ASP A 97 10.60 12.44 -2.29
CA ASP A 97 10.03 13.77 -2.05
C ASP A 97 8.50 13.82 -2.25
N MET A 98 7.85 12.69 -2.52
CA MET A 98 6.40 12.61 -2.72
C MET A 98 5.67 12.11 -1.47
N ALA A 99 4.57 12.76 -1.13
CA ALA A 99 3.61 12.30 -0.14
C ALA A 99 2.22 12.27 -0.78
N GLY A 100 1.48 11.18 -0.61
CA GLY A 100 0.14 11.05 -1.17
C GLY A 100 -0.84 10.44 -0.19
N VAL A 101 -2.12 10.68 -0.43
CA VAL A 101 -3.23 10.09 0.32
C VAL A 101 -4.45 9.94 -0.59
N THR A 102 -5.16 8.83 -0.45
CA THR A 102 -6.51 8.70 -1.00
C THR A 102 -7.48 9.28 0.01
N ILE A 103 -8.35 10.19 -0.39
CA ILE A 103 -9.40 10.73 0.48
C ILE A 103 -10.70 10.08 0.04
N ALA A 104 -11.33 9.33 0.93
CA ALA A 104 -12.68 8.83 0.71
C ALA A 104 -13.65 10.01 0.73
N ASP A 105 -14.63 10.02 -0.17
CA ASP A 105 -15.75 10.95 -0.09
C ASP A 105 -16.80 10.38 0.88
N GLY A 106 -17.37 11.25 1.70
CA GLY A 106 -18.27 10.90 2.78
C GLY A 106 -19.68 10.53 2.32
N ASP A 107 -20.04 10.89 1.09
CA ASP A 107 -21.31 10.50 0.51
C ASP A 107 -21.26 9.01 0.11
N GLU A 108 -22.25 8.22 0.53
CA GLU A 108 -22.28 6.74 0.45
C GLU A 108 -22.13 6.19 -0.98
N GLN A 109 -22.04 7.05 -2.01
CA GLN A 109 -21.95 6.69 -3.42
C GLN A 109 -20.91 7.55 -4.20
N ASP A 110 -19.64 7.14 -4.16
CA ASP A 110 -18.82 7.08 -5.38
C ASP A 110 -17.88 8.23 -5.79
N SER A 111 -16.93 8.66 -4.95
CA SER A 111 -15.56 8.88 -5.46
C SER A 111 -14.54 9.19 -4.38
N GLY A 112 -13.59 8.28 -4.14
CA GLY A 112 -12.33 8.73 -3.54
C GLY A 112 -11.55 9.58 -4.54
N TYR A 113 -10.77 10.54 -4.05
CA TYR A 113 -9.79 11.23 -4.88
C TYR A 113 -8.38 11.05 -4.32
N LEU A 114 -7.41 10.95 -5.22
CA LEU A 114 -6.00 10.89 -4.89
C LEU A 114 -5.41 12.30 -4.96
N VAL A 115 -4.69 12.68 -3.92
CA VAL A 115 -3.78 13.82 -3.93
C VAL A 115 -2.35 13.35 -3.68
N ILE A 116 -1.40 13.89 -4.45
CA ILE A 116 0.03 13.71 -4.23
C ILE A 116 0.68 15.08 -4.22
N TYR A 117 1.47 15.35 -3.19
CA TYR A 117 2.25 16.56 -2.99
C TYR A 117 3.73 16.25 -3.06
N ASN A 118 4.52 17.24 -3.47
CA ASN A 118 5.92 17.29 -3.12
C ASN A 118 6.00 17.78 -1.68
N TRP A 119 6.34 16.90 -0.74
CA TRP A 119 6.29 17.27 0.67
C TRP A 119 7.44 18.17 1.11
N HIS A 120 8.50 18.32 0.30
CA HIS A 120 9.53 19.31 0.58
C HIS A 120 9.02 20.73 0.31
N THR A 121 8.33 20.94 -0.81
CA THR A 121 7.89 22.28 -1.26
C THR A 121 6.44 22.61 -0.89
N GLY A 122 5.65 21.61 -0.48
CA GLY A 122 4.20 21.72 -0.29
C GLY A 122 3.41 21.83 -1.60
N GLU A 123 4.05 21.67 -2.76
CA GLU A 123 3.39 21.80 -4.07
C GLU A 123 2.47 20.60 -4.35
N LEU A 124 1.24 20.87 -4.77
CA LEU A 124 0.33 19.85 -5.28
C LEU A 124 0.79 19.36 -6.65
N VAL A 125 1.13 18.07 -6.74
CA VAL A 125 1.67 17.44 -7.95
C VAL A 125 0.58 16.71 -8.73
N VAL A 126 -0.24 15.92 -8.04
CA VAL A 126 -1.34 15.15 -8.63
C VAL A 126 -2.61 15.42 -7.86
N ARG A 127 -3.69 15.71 -8.57
CA ARG A 127 -5.06 15.66 -8.05
C ARG A 127 -5.89 14.87 -9.04
N MET A 128 -6.46 13.75 -8.59
CA MET A 128 -7.21 12.86 -9.44
C MET A 128 -8.48 12.39 -8.72
N ALA A 129 -9.65 12.87 -9.16
CA ALA A 129 -10.94 12.49 -8.57
C ALA A 129 -11.60 11.35 -9.33
N ARG A 130 -11.65 11.45 -10.66
CA ARG A 130 -12.12 10.40 -11.55
C ARG A 130 -11.22 10.37 -12.78
N LEU A 131 -11.03 9.19 -13.37
CA LEU A 131 -10.38 9.09 -14.66
C LEU A 131 -11.44 9.32 -15.73
N ASP A 132 -11.23 10.37 -16.54
CA ASP A 132 -12.11 10.80 -17.63
C ASP A 132 -12.19 9.72 -18.72
N SER A 133 -13.03 8.73 -18.47
CA SER A 133 -13.55 7.80 -19.46
C SER A 133 -15.05 7.74 -19.30
N ASN A 134 -15.78 7.53 -20.40
CA ASN A 134 -17.19 7.16 -20.34
C ASN A 134 -17.26 5.66 -20.64
N PRO A 135 -17.44 4.78 -19.65
CA PRO A 135 -17.70 5.03 -18.21
C PRO A 135 -16.46 5.38 -17.37
N SER A 136 -16.66 6.04 -16.22
CA SER A 136 -15.58 6.60 -15.37
C SER A 136 -15.06 5.60 -14.35
N TRP A 137 -13.74 5.59 -14.14
CA TRP A 137 -13.14 4.80 -13.06
C TRP A 137 -13.18 5.57 -11.74
N LEU A 138 -13.64 4.89 -10.69
CA LEU A 138 -13.60 5.35 -9.31
C LEU A 138 -12.32 4.88 -8.65
N ILE A 139 -11.54 5.81 -8.13
CA ILE A 139 -10.33 5.51 -7.38
C ILE A 139 -10.73 5.08 -5.98
N ARG A 140 -10.19 3.95 -5.53
CA ARG A 140 -10.50 3.37 -4.22
C ARG A 140 -9.29 3.36 -3.31
N ASP A 141 -8.11 3.10 -3.87
CA ASP A 141 -6.86 3.15 -3.13
C ASP A 141 -5.66 3.35 -4.09
N PHE A 142 -4.49 3.69 -3.53
CA PHE A 142 -3.26 3.85 -4.29
C PHE A 142 -2.05 3.36 -3.51
N THR A 143 -0.95 3.10 -4.20
CA THR A 143 0.35 2.96 -3.54
C THR A 143 1.52 3.32 -4.45
N PHE A 144 2.59 3.85 -3.86
CA PHE A 144 3.82 4.15 -4.59
C PHE A 144 4.63 2.89 -4.88
N LEU A 145 4.99 2.68 -6.15
CA LEU A 145 5.99 1.67 -6.55
C LEU A 145 7.42 2.22 -6.55
N SER A 146 7.54 3.53 -6.79
CA SER A 146 8.78 4.30 -6.69
C SER A 146 8.42 5.75 -6.40
N PRO A 147 9.40 6.63 -6.09
CA PRO A 147 9.15 8.07 -5.99
C PRO A 147 8.51 8.69 -7.24
N ARG A 148 8.59 8.02 -8.39
CA ARG A 148 8.11 8.52 -9.68
C ARG A 148 7.13 7.58 -10.39
N SER A 149 6.54 6.62 -9.67
CA SER A 149 5.49 5.77 -10.21
C SER A 149 4.60 5.22 -9.12
N PHE A 150 3.31 5.13 -9.39
CA PHE A 150 2.32 4.61 -8.45
C PHE A 150 1.30 3.74 -9.18
N VAL A 151 0.60 2.91 -8.42
CA VAL A 151 -0.50 2.09 -8.88
C VAL A 151 -1.77 2.52 -8.17
N LEU A 152 -2.86 2.62 -8.93
CA LEU A 152 -4.20 2.81 -8.39
C LEU A 152 -4.94 1.49 -8.41
N TYR A 153 -5.71 1.22 -7.38
CA TYR A 153 -6.85 0.33 -7.48
C TYR A 153 -8.08 1.17 -7.84
N ALA A 154 -8.72 0.82 -8.95
CA ALA A 154 -9.90 1.52 -9.41
C ALA A 154 -10.98 0.56 -9.90
N MET A 155 -12.23 0.99 -9.79
CA MET A 155 -13.41 0.27 -10.25
C MET A 155 -14.15 1.05 -11.32
N LEU A 156 -14.58 0.38 -12.38
CA LEU A 156 -15.43 0.93 -13.42
C LEU A 156 -16.90 0.69 -13.04
N TRP A 157 -17.70 1.75 -13.06
CA TRP A 157 -19.12 1.69 -12.66
C TRP A 157 -20.04 1.96 -13.84
N ASN A 158 -21.14 1.20 -13.91
CA ASN A 158 -22.23 1.44 -14.88
C ASN A 158 -23.37 2.30 -14.30
N GLY A 159 -23.14 2.90 -13.13
CA GLY A 159 -24.13 3.70 -12.38
C GLY A 159 -24.95 2.92 -11.34
N ARG A 160 -24.84 1.58 -11.27
CA ARG A 160 -25.48 0.79 -10.21
C ARG A 160 -24.56 -0.22 -9.56
N THR A 161 -23.68 -0.84 -10.35
CA THR A 161 -22.78 -1.88 -9.87
C THR A 161 -21.40 -1.70 -10.48
N PRO A 162 -20.34 -2.12 -9.76
CA PRO A 162 -19.02 -2.26 -10.39
C PRO A 162 -19.13 -3.29 -11.51
N VAL A 163 -18.60 -2.95 -12.69
CA VAL A 163 -18.56 -3.85 -13.86
C VAL A 163 -17.17 -4.37 -14.13
N GLU A 164 -16.14 -3.60 -13.79
CA GLU A 164 -14.75 -3.98 -13.94
C GLU A 164 -13.94 -3.38 -12.80
N HIS A 165 -12.79 -3.97 -12.52
CA HIS A 165 -11.85 -3.44 -11.56
C HIS A 165 -10.43 -3.80 -11.99
N ALA A 166 -9.49 -2.94 -11.65
CA ALA A 166 -8.15 -3.01 -12.21
C ALA A 166 -7.09 -2.35 -11.34
N LEU A 167 -5.85 -2.74 -11.60
CA LEU A 167 -4.66 -2.03 -11.16
C LEU A 167 -4.17 -1.12 -12.31
N LEU A 168 -4.13 0.19 -12.08
CA LEU A 168 -3.77 1.17 -13.09
C LEU A 168 -2.39 1.74 -12.76
N LEU A 169 -1.41 1.52 -13.63
CA LEU A 169 -0.03 1.97 -13.44
C LEU A 169 0.15 3.38 -14.00
N PHE A 170 0.64 4.29 -13.17
CA PHE A 170 0.99 5.65 -13.55
C PHE A 170 2.48 5.93 -13.32
N THR A 171 3.02 6.84 -14.13
CA THR A 171 4.35 7.43 -13.96
C THR A 171 4.23 8.93 -14.07
N PHE A 172 5.10 9.68 -13.39
CA PHE A 172 5.23 11.11 -13.65
C PHE A 172 5.92 11.31 -15.01
N CYS A 173 5.49 12.29 -15.78
CA CYS A 173 6.11 12.66 -17.04
C CYS A 173 7.35 13.52 -16.76
N ASP A 174 8.50 13.07 -17.25
CA ASP A 174 9.72 13.87 -17.22
C ASP A 174 9.65 14.93 -18.34
N GLU A 175 9.28 16.18 -18.03
CA GLU A 175 9.38 17.27 -19.03
C GLU A 175 10.81 17.83 -19.20
N SER A 176 11.81 17.30 -18.47
CA SER A 176 13.19 17.78 -18.54
C SER A 176 14.18 16.63 -18.69
N SER A 177 14.55 16.32 -19.94
CA SER A 177 15.76 15.56 -20.27
C SER A 177 17.06 16.33 -19.97
N ASP A 178 16.97 17.54 -19.42
CA ASP A 178 18.08 18.49 -19.33
C ASP A 178 18.82 18.46 -17.99
N GLY A 179 18.44 17.55 -17.07
CA GLY A 179 19.14 17.36 -15.79
C GLY A 179 19.04 18.53 -14.81
N LYS A 180 18.16 19.52 -15.06
CA LYS A 180 17.88 20.61 -14.11
C LYS A 180 17.00 20.14 -12.95
N PRO A 181 17.10 20.77 -11.76
CA PRO A 181 16.17 20.54 -10.65
C PRO A 181 14.72 20.67 -11.12
N TRP A 182 13.89 19.74 -10.67
CA TRP A 182 12.57 19.45 -11.20
C TRP A 182 11.57 20.55 -10.83
N THR A 183 10.89 21.13 -11.81
CA THR A 183 9.62 21.87 -11.60
C THR A 183 8.52 21.00 -12.15
N ILE A 184 7.73 20.35 -11.30
CA ILE A 184 6.66 19.48 -11.74
C ILE A 184 5.46 20.35 -12.06
N THR A 185 5.11 20.50 -13.34
CA THR A 185 3.82 21.10 -13.69
C THR A 185 2.71 20.19 -13.16
N THR A 186 1.88 20.74 -12.27
CA THR A 186 0.71 20.06 -11.70
C THR A 186 -0.08 19.34 -12.79
N GLY A 187 -0.30 18.03 -12.63
CA GLY A 187 -1.11 17.22 -13.57
C GLY A 187 -0.36 16.45 -14.67
N SER A 188 0.98 16.46 -14.68
CA SER A 188 1.78 15.73 -15.69
C SER A 188 2.03 14.25 -15.32
N VAL A 189 0.97 13.47 -15.05
CA VAL A 189 1.09 12.00 -14.91
C VAL A 189 0.62 11.28 -16.18
N LYS A 190 1.28 10.19 -16.53
CA LYS A 190 0.92 9.33 -17.66
C LYS A 190 0.41 7.99 -17.16
N HIS A 191 -0.81 7.63 -17.58
CA HIS A 191 -1.34 6.28 -17.44
C HIS A 191 -0.62 5.35 -18.43
N ILE A 192 0.11 4.37 -17.89
CA ILE A 192 0.93 3.46 -18.67
C ILE A 192 0.15 2.23 -19.10
N VAL A 193 -0.50 1.54 -18.16
CA VAL A 193 -1.24 0.29 -18.43
C VAL A 193 -2.37 0.09 -17.44
N THR A 194 -3.43 -0.60 -17.87
CA THR A 194 -4.49 -1.13 -17.02
C THR A 194 -4.37 -2.65 -16.94
N LEU A 195 -4.13 -3.18 -15.75
CA LEU A 195 -4.11 -4.61 -15.46
C LEU A 195 -5.48 -5.01 -14.90
N LEU A 196 -6.31 -5.66 -15.72
CA LEU A 196 -7.66 -6.07 -15.30
C LEU A 196 -7.56 -7.19 -14.25
N LEU A 197 -8.31 -7.06 -13.16
CA LEU A 197 -8.46 -8.07 -12.12
C LEU A 197 -9.51 -9.13 -12.54
N PRO A 198 -9.61 -10.28 -11.84
CA PRO A 198 -10.62 -11.29 -12.16
C PRO A 198 -12.04 -10.73 -12.00
N ASP A 199 -12.97 -11.10 -12.87
CA ASP A 199 -14.35 -10.58 -12.83
C ASP A 199 -15.00 -10.80 -11.46
N LEU A 200 -15.63 -9.76 -10.91
CA LEU A 200 -16.39 -9.83 -9.67
C LEU A 200 -17.67 -10.67 -9.87
N ALA A 201 -18.06 -11.43 -8.85
CA ALA A 201 -19.37 -12.10 -8.87
C ALA A 201 -20.52 -11.07 -8.86
N GLU A 202 -21.68 -11.45 -9.39
CA GLU A 202 -22.84 -10.57 -9.45
C GLU A 202 -23.24 -10.08 -8.06
N GLY A 203 -23.43 -8.76 -7.92
CA GLY A 203 -23.80 -8.12 -6.65
C GLY A 203 -22.63 -7.87 -5.69
N GLN A 204 -21.41 -8.31 -6.01
CA GLN A 204 -20.24 -8.02 -5.19
C GLN A 204 -19.76 -6.58 -5.39
N ASN A 205 -19.49 -5.90 -4.29
CA ASN A 205 -18.85 -4.59 -4.26
C ASN A 205 -17.79 -4.58 -3.15
N PRO A 206 -16.62 -5.21 -3.38
CA PRO A 206 -15.65 -5.36 -2.32
C PRO A 206 -15.01 -4.02 -1.96
N ASN A 207 -14.92 -3.77 -0.67
CA ASN A 207 -13.97 -2.81 -0.14
C ASN A 207 -12.58 -3.41 -0.33
N CYS A 208 -11.69 -2.64 -0.94
CA CYS A 208 -10.34 -3.11 -1.22
C CYS A 208 -9.30 -2.08 -0.84
N SER A 209 -8.12 -2.58 -0.51
CA SER A 209 -6.94 -1.75 -0.29
C SER A 209 -5.73 -2.40 -0.94
N ILE A 210 -4.80 -1.54 -1.38
CA ILE A 210 -3.53 -1.96 -1.96
C ILE A 210 -2.38 -1.34 -1.19
N GLU A 211 -1.34 -2.14 -0.95
CA GLU A 211 -0.18 -1.67 -0.19
C GLU A 211 1.08 -2.40 -0.66
N THR A 212 2.18 -1.69 -0.67
CA THR A 212 3.53 -2.25 -0.83
C THR A 212 4.43 -1.67 0.26
N THR A 213 5.60 -2.27 0.44
CA THR A 213 6.66 -1.66 1.25
C THR A 213 6.90 -0.20 0.84
N PRO A 214 7.02 0.72 1.83
CA PRO A 214 7.37 2.11 1.58
C PRO A 214 8.57 2.25 0.65
N CYS A 215 8.49 3.23 -0.24
CA CYS A 215 9.63 3.59 -1.08
C CYS A 215 10.62 4.40 -0.26
N ALA A 216 11.55 3.72 0.42
CA ALA A 216 12.64 4.38 1.11
C ALA A 216 13.31 5.41 0.20
N SER A 217 13.17 6.67 0.57
CA SER A 217 13.63 7.86 -0.17
C SER A 217 15.14 7.99 -0.17
N TYR A 218 15.79 7.46 0.87
CA TYR A 218 17.16 7.80 1.18
C TYR A 218 18.03 6.56 1.38
N GLN A 219 19.26 6.65 0.86
CA GLN A 219 20.33 5.74 1.23
C GLN A 219 21.15 6.45 2.31
N PRO A 220 21.41 5.82 3.46
CA PRO A 220 22.35 6.39 4.41
C PRO A 220 23.68 6.61 3.68
N LEU A 221 24.17 7.85 3.69
CA LEU A 221 25.47 8.20 3.12
C LEU A 221 26.54 7.29 3.73
N GLY A 222 27.28 6.55 2.89
CA GLY A 222 28.38 5.68 3.33
C GLY A 222 28.07 4.19 3.42
N VAL A 223 26.89 3.72 3.01
CA VAL A 223 26.63 2.28 2.85
C VAL A 223 27.15 1.82 1.47
N PRO A 224 28.10 0.87 1.40
CA PRO A 224 28.78 0.52 0.14
C PRO A 224 27.93 -0.26 -0.86
N PHE A 225 26.77 -0.79 -0.43
CA PHE A 225 25.89 -1.59 -1.26
C PHE A 225 24.50 -0.97 -1.31
N LYS A 226 24.10 -0.55 -2.51
CA LYS A 226 22.72 -0.22 -2.85
C LYS A 226 22.02 -1.54 -3.18
N VAL A 227 21.03 -1.93 -2.37
CA VAL A 227 20.03 -2.89 -2.85
C VAL A 227 19.11 -2.11 -3.78
N GLU A 228 19.54 -1.98 -5.03
CA GLU A 228 18.71 -1.47 -6.13
C GLU A 228 17.74 -2.57 -6.52
N ASP A 229 16.99 -3.12 -5.56
CA ASP A 229 16.00 -4.12 -5.88
C ASP A 229 14.64 -3.46 -6.08
N PRO A 230 14.21 -3.25 -7.34
CA PRO A 230 12.84 -2.87 -7.62
C PRO A 230 11.86 -4.01 -7.32
N SER A 231 12.38 -5.22 -7.03
CA SER A 231 11.55 -6.38 -6.73
C SER A 231 10.88 -6.20 -5.38
N ARG A 232 9.55 -6.15 -5.42
CA ARG A 232 8.68 -6.02 -4.27
C ARG A 232 7.42 -6.82 -4.51
N ILE A 233 6.60 -6.91 -3.47
CA ILE A 233 5.23 -7.36 -3.58
C ILE A 233 4.26 -6.21 -3.30
N LEU A 234 3.18 -6.21 -4.05
CA LEU A 234 1.97 -5.44 -3.82
C LEU A 234 0.94 -6.40 -3.20
N VAL A 235 0.39 -6.05 -2.06
CA VAL A 235 -0.70 -6.78 -1.42
C VAL A 235 -2.00 -6.07 -1.72
N TYR A 236 -2.93 -6.78 -2.34
CA TYR A 236 -4.31 -6.37 -2.55
C TYR A 236 -5.19 -7.18 -1.60
N ASP A 237 -5.93 -6.51 -0.72
CA ASP A 237 -6.97 -7.16 0.06
C ASP A 237 -8.32 -6.71 -0.44
N ALA A 238 -9.25 -7.65 -0.55
CA ALA A 238 -10.65 -7.41 -0.84
C ALA A 238 -11.52 -8.10 0.20
N TYR A 239 -12.52 -7.38 0.70
CA TYR A 239 -13.50 -7.90 1.65
C TYR A 239 -14.88 -7.31 1.36
N THR A 240 -15.91 -8.02 1.78
CA THR A 240 -17.31 -7.59 1.66
C THR A 240 -17.82 -7.17 3.04
N ASP A 241 -18.72 -6.20 3.10
CA ASP A 241 -19.32 -5.74 4.37
C ASP A 241 -20.33 -6.72 4.98
N THR A 242 -20.37 -7.95 4.46
CA THR A 242 -21.19 -9.04 5.00
C THR A 242 -20.61 -9.54 6.32
N ASP A 243 -21.48 -9.97 7.24
CA ASP A 243 -21.11 -10.49 8.57
C ASP A 243 -20.03 -11.58 8.56
N ASP A 244 -19.84 -12.26 7.43
CA ASP A 244 -18.74 -13.18 7.18
C ASP A 244 -17.49 -12.41 6.73
N LEU A 245 -16.61 -12.16 7.71
CA LEU A 245 -15.32 -11.50 7.63
C LEU A 245 -14.27 -12.27 6.78
N GLU A 246 -14.61 -12.78 5.60
CA GLU A 246 -13.65 -13.39 4.69
C GLU A 246 -12.91 -12.30 3.90
N ILE A 247 -11.59 -12.20 4.08
CA ILE A 247 -10.72 -11.37 3.24
C ILE A 247 -10.08 -12.28 2.18
N VAL A 248 -10.24 -11.88 0.92
CA VAL A 248 -9.43 -12.38 -0.18
C VAL A 248 -8.17 -11.52 -0.29
N ARG A 249 -7.02 -12.13 -0.04
CA ARG A 249 -5.71 -11.49 -0.15
C ARG A 249 -4.99 -11.98 -1.39
N MET A 250 -4.60 -11.04 -2.24
CA MET A 250 -3.79 -11.28 -3.43
C MET A 250 -2.42 -10.62 -3.27
N VAL A 251 -1.37 -11.42 -3.40
CA VAL A 251 0.02 -10.94 -3.45
C VAL A 251 0.45 -10.86 -4.90
N VAL A 252 0.80 -9.68 -5.39
CA VAL A 252 1.21 -9.39 -6.76
C VAL A 252 2.68 -8.99 -6.79
N HIS A 253 3.50 -9.68 -7.56
CA HIS A 253 4.91 -9.36 -7.70
C HIS A 253 5.12 -8.17 -8.67
N THR A 254 5.91 -7.17 -8.27
CA THR A 254 6.06 -5.90 -9.04
C THR A 254 6.73 -6.04 -10.39
N ASP A 255 7.45 -7.14 -10.65
CA ASP A 255 7.93 -7.51 -12.00
C ASP A 255 6.83 -7.45 -13.08
N VAL A 256 5.55 -7.62 -12.72
CA VAL A 256 4.43 -7.48 -13.67
C VAL A 256 4.42 -6.10 -14.32
N PHE A 257 4.79 -5.04 -13.60
CA PHE A 257 4.81 -3.67 -14.11
C PHE A 257 5.96 -3.45 -15.09
N VAL A 258 7.13 -4.07 -14.81
CA VAL A 258 8.27 -4.08 -15.73
C VAL A 258 7.89 -4.84 -17.01
N HIS A 259 7.27 -6.01 -16.86
CA HIS A 259 6.80 -6.81 -17.98
C HIS A 259 5.79 -6.04 -18.83
N ALA A 260 4.79 -5.42 -18.21
CA ALA A 260 3.79 -4.60 -18.89
C ALA A 260 4.45 -3.42 -19.64
N LYS A 261 5.39 -2.70 -19.02
CA LYS A 261 6.13 -1.61 -19.68
C LYS A 261 6.94 -2.10 -20.89
N ASN A 262 7.55 -3.28 -20.81
CA ASN A 262 8.29 -3.87 -21.92
C ASN A 262 7.37 -4.26 -23.09
N LEU A 263 6.19 -4.82 -22.80
CA LEU A 263 5.17 -5.10 -23.81
C LEU A 263 4.77 -3.83 -24.56
N LEU A 264 4.70 -2.69 -23.87
CA LEU A 264 4.39 -1.39 -24.47
C LEU A 264 5.53 -0.82 -25.30
N SER A 265 6.78 -1.00 -24.88
CA SER A 265 7.96 -0.49 -25.59
C SER A 265 8.20 -1.18 -26.94
N SER A 266 7.72 -2.42 -27.09
CA SER A 266 7.83 -3.19 -28.34
C SER A 266 6.83 -2.78 -29.43
N ALA A 267 5.68 -2.22 -29.04
CA ALA A 267 4.74 -1.61 -29.96
C ALA A 267 5.25 -0.20 -30.26
N ARG A 268 5.18 0.26 -31.53
CA ARG A 268 5.41 1.69 -31.83
C ARG A 268 4.37 2.49 -31.06
N PHE A 269 4.77 3.02 -29.91
CA PHE A 269 3.88 3.68 -28.98
C PHE A 269 3.47 5.00 -29.61
N ASP A 270 2.28 5.03 -30.20
CA ASP A 270 1.65 6.29 -30.57
C ASP A 270 1.32 7.01 -29.26
N ALA A 271 1.91 8.19 -29.04
CA ALA A 271 1.70 8.96 -27.81
C ALA A 271 0.21 9.35 -27.62
N THR A 272 -0.61 9.22 -28.67
CA THR A 272 -2.05 9.46 -28.65
C THR A 272 -2.88 8.20 -28.36
N ALA A 273 -2.27 7.02 -28.29
CA ALA A 273 -2.97 5.77 -28.06
C ALA A 273 -3.46 5.67 -26.61
N HIS A 274 -4.68 5.16 -26.45
CA HIS A 274 -5.27 4.89 -25.14
C HIS A 274 -4.41 3.87 -24.38
N PRO A 275 -4.32 3.98 -23.04
CA PRO A 275 -3.61 3.03 -22.19
C PRO A 275 -4.05 1.60 -22.49
N ARG A 276 -3.08 0.69 -22.68
CA ARG A 276 -3.37 -0.70 -23.01
C ARG A 276 -4.03 -1.38 -21.82
N ARG A 277 -5.11 -2.11 -22.09
CA ARG A 277 -5.78 -2.99 -21.13
C ARG A 277 -5.25 -4.41 -21.31
N ILE A 278 -4.77 -5.03 -20.23
CA ILE A 278 -4.26 -6.41 -20.22
C ILE A 278 -5.22 -7.25 -19.36
N PRO A 279 -5.88 -8.28 -19.94
CA PRO A 279 -6.81 -9.13 -19.20
C PRO A 279 -6.08 -10.00 -18.17
N TRP A 280 -6.76 -10.39 -17.10
CA TRP A 280 -6.23 -11.23 -16.02
C TRP A 280 -5.43 -12.44 -16.53
N ASP A 281 -6.01 -13.23 -17.44
CA ASP A 281 -5.37 -14.46 -17.95
C ASP A 281 -4.00 -14.22 -18.63
N ALA A 282 -3.73 -13.00 -19.08
CA ALA A 282 -2.47 -12.64 -19.73
C ALA A 282 -1.38 -12.13 -18.76
N TRP A 283 -1.72 -11.72 -17.54
CA TRP A 283 -0.75 -11.17 -16.59
C TRP A 283 -0.83 -11.75 -15.17
N GLY A 284 -2.01 -12.13 -14.70
CA GLY A 284 -2.29 -12.48 -13.31
C GLY A 284 -1.68 -13.81 -12.86
N PRO A 285 -1.99 -14.95 -13.52
CA PRO A 285 -1.70 -16.28 -12.98
C PRO A 285 -0.26 -16.47 -12.49
N GLU A 286 0.75 -16.03 -13.26
CA GLU A 286 2.17 -16.24 -12.92
C GLU A 286 2.76 -15.18 -11.96
N TYR A 287 2.10 -14.03 -11.81
CA TYR A 287 2.61 -12.90 -11.04
C TYR A 287 1.82 -12.66 -9.74
N ALA A 288 0.74 -13.40 -9.53
CA ALA A 288 -0.10 -13.29 -8.35
C ALA A 288 -0.13 -14.59 -7.54
N ARG A 289 -0.46 -14.47 -6.25
CA ARG A 289 -0.86 -15.57 -5.35
C ARG A 289 -2.08 -15.15 -4.54
N LEU A 290 -3.13 -15.97 -4.56
CA LEU A 290 -4.35 -15.74 -3.77
C LEU A 290 -4.38 -16.59 -2.50
N PHE A 291 -4.92 -15.98 -1.43
CA PHE A 291 -5.19 -16.57 -0.13
C PHE A 291 -6.57 -16.13 0.37
N THR A 292 -7.29 -17.04 1.04
CA THR A 292 -8.44 -16.71 1.88
C THR A 292 -7.96 -16.57 3.32
N THR A 293 -8.37 -15.50 4.00
CA THR A 293 -8.05 -15.26 5.40
C THR A 293 -9.29 -14.76 6.16
N ASN A 294 -9.36 -15.05 7.47
CA ASN A 294 -10.48 -14.58 8.30
C ASN A 294 -10.10 -13.25 8.97
N ALA A 295 -10.91 -12.21 8.80
CA ALA A 295 -10.62 -10.82 9.17
C ALA A 295 -10.83 -10.48 10.65
N HIS A 296 -11.02 -11.47 11.53
CA HIS A 296 -11.60 -11.27 12.87
C HIS A 296 -10.88 -10.28 13.80
N TYR A 297 -9.72 -9.71 13.46
CA TYR A 297 -8.95 -8.86 14.38
C TYR A 297 -8.22 -7.64 13.80
N TYR A 298 -8.29 -7.36 12.49
CA TYR A 298 -7.32 -6.42 11.88
C TYR A 298 -7.90 -5.36 10.94
N SER A 299 -9.16 -4.98 11.11
CA SER A 299 -9.84 -4.24 10.06
C SER A 299 -9.45 -2.77 9.87
N TYR A 300 -8.71 -2.06 10.74
CA TYR A 300 -8.63 -0.60 10.55
C TYR A 300 -7.33 0.17 10.88
N VAL A 301 -6.27 -0.40 11.47
CA VAL A 301 -5.30 0.49 12.17
C VAL A 301 -3.80 0.23 11.94
N LEU A 302 -3.35 -0.98 11.60
CA LEU A 302 -1.91 -1.21 11.51
C LEU A 302 -1.43 -1.35 10.06
N PRO A 303 -0.31 -0.70 9.69
CA PRO A 303 0.38 -0.94 8.42
C PRO A 303 0.63 -2.44 8.26
N ARG A 304 0.49 -2.96 7.04
CA ARG A 304 0.78 -4.38 6.82
C ARG A 304 2.28 -4.60 6.97
N PRO A 305 2.71 -5.68 7.65
CA PRO A 305 4.12 -6.04 7.79
C PRO A 305 4.69 -6.56 6.46
N ILE A 306 4.94 -5.66 5.51
CA ILE A 306 5.46 -5.93 4.17
C ILE A 306 6.82 -5.26 4.02
N HIS A 307 7.84 -6.04 3.67
CA HIS A 307 9.18 -5.53 3.37
C HIS A 307 9.80 -6.22 2.16
N GLY A 308 10.05 -5.46 1.09
CA GLY A 308 10.58 -5.98 -0.17
C GLY A 308 9.63 -7.01 -0.77
N GLU A 309 10.09 -8.25 -0.91
CA GLU A 309 9.32 -9.39 -1.42
C GLU A 309 8.76 -10.28 -0.29
N ARG A 310 8.77 -9.79 0.95
CA ARG A 310 8.32 -10.56 2.13
C ARG A 310 7.11 -9.90 2.77
N MET A 311 6.28 -10.72 3.40
CA MET A 311 5.18 -10.26 4.24
C MET A 311 4.89 -11.21 5.38
N VAL A 312 4.31 -10.69 6.46
CA VAL A 312 3.69 -11.53 7.48
C VAL A 312 2.21 -11.68 7.21
N MET A 313 1.75 -12.92 7.03
CA MET A 313 0.35 -13.26 6.93
C MET A 313 -0.13 -13.89 8.22
N GLN A 314 -1.11 -13.25 8.87
CA GLN A 314 -1.84 -13.86 9.98
C GLN A 314 -2.97 -14.73 9.45
N MET A 315 -3.15 -15.89 10.07
CA MET A 315 -4.12 -16.90 9.67
C MET A 315 -4.77 -17.54 10.90
N THR A 316 -5.84 -18.29 10.67
CA THR A 316 -6.46 -19.14 11.69
C THR A 316 -6.32 -20.61 11.28
N GLU A 317 -5.63 -21.40 12.10
CA GLU A 317 -5.44 -22.83 11.89
C GLU A 317 -6.04 -23.62 13.05
N ALA A 318 -6.97 -24.52 12.75
CA ALA A 318 -7.68 -25.31 13.76
C ALA A 318 -8.26 -24.44 14.91
N GLY A 319 -8.80 -23.27 14.55
CA GLY A 319 -9.36 -22.30 15.50
C GLY A 319 -8.34 -21.50 16.32
N ARG A 320 -7.05 -21.59 16.01
CA ARG A 320 -5.98 -20.81 16.68
C ARG A 320 -5.36 -19.80 15.73
N HIS A 321 -5.14 -18.59 16.24
CA HIS A 321 -4.38 -17.58 15.52
C HIS A 321 -2.92 -18.02 15.36
N THR A 322 -2.40 -17.87 14.15
CA THR A 322 -1.01 -18.14 13.81
C THR A 322 -0.55 -17.06 12.83
N ALA A 323 0.76 -16.99 12.59
CA ALA A 323 1.32 -16.11 11.58
C ALA A 323 2.43 -16.81 10.81
N TYR A 324 2.58 -16.41 9.56
CA TYR A 324 3.57 -16.92 8.62
C TYR A 324 4.38 -15.77 8.06
N LEU A 325 5.70 -15.89 8.13
CA LEU A 325 6.58 -15.09 7.27
C LEU A 325 6.60 -15.75 5.90
N MET A 326 6.08 -15.05 4.89
CA MET A 326 6.05 -15.49 3.51
C MET A 326 7.11 -14.72 2.72
N ASP A 327 7.94 -15.44 1.97
CA ASP A 327 8.96 -14.86 1.10
C ASP A 327 8.66 -15.19 -0.36
N PHE A 328 8.47 -14.16 -1.18
CA PHE A 328 8.16 -14.23 -2.61
C PHE A 328 9.38 -13.94 -3.49
N ASN A 329 10.61 -13.94 -2.93
CA ASN A 329 11.83 -13.64 -3.67
C ASN A 329 12.15 -14.68 -4.77
N ARG A 330 11.65 -14.41 -5.97
CA ARG A 330 11.78 -15.32 -7.13
C ARG A 330 13.24 -15.57 -7.49
N ARG A 331 14.12 -14.59 -7.29
CA ARG A 331 15.55 -14.72 -7.62
C ARG A 331 16.26 -15.64 -6.64
N ALA A 332 15.93 -15.57 -5.35
CA ALA A 332 16.42 -16.49 -4.34
C ALA A 332 15.96 -17.92 -4.65
N HIS A 333 14.66 -18.11 -4.94
CA HIS A 333 14.11 -19.41 -5.30
C HIS A 333 14.78 -20.01 -6.55
N ARG A 334 14.97 -19.22 -7.62
CA ARG A 334 15.68 -19.67 -8.83
C ARG A 334 17.12 -20.11 -8.54
N ARG A 335 17.84 -19.38 -7.67
CA ARG A 335 19.19 -19.76 -7.26
C ARG A 335 19.21 -21.04 -6.45
N GLN A 336 18.27 -21.21 -5.52
CA GLN A 336 18.11 -22.42 -4.70
C GLN A 336 17.88 -23.65 -5.59
N ILE A 337 16.91 -23.58 -6.50
CA ILE A 337 16.62 -24.65 -7.48
C ILE A 337 17.87 -24.97 -8.32
N SER A 338 18.55 -23.94 -8.83
CA SER A 338 19.73 -24.13 -9.68
C SER A 338 20.92 -24.75 -8.94
N SER A 339 20.99 -24.57 -7.62
CA SER A 339 22.06 -25.11 -6.78
C SER A 339 21.82 -26.57 -6.34
N GLY A 340 20.66 -27.15 -6.63
CA GLY A 340 20.30 -28.50 -6.20
C GLY A 340 20.10 -28.63 -4.68
N LEU A 341 19.92 -27.50 -3.98
CA LEU A 341 19.52 -27.50 -2.59
C LEU A 341 18.09 -28.03 -2.44
N ASP A 342 17.78 -28.58 -1.28
CA ASP A 342 16.44 -29.06 -0.95
C ASP A 342 15.40 -27.95 -1.13
N ASP A 343 14.45 -28.18 -2.03
CA ASP A 343 13.38 -27.24 -2.41
C ASP A 343 12.05 -27.58 -1.71
N THR A 344 12.07 -28.48 -0.72
CA THR A 344 10.84 -28.90 0.00
C THR A 344 10.08 -27.78 0.69
N ALA A 345 10.72 -26.63 0.93
CA ALA A 345 10.08 -25.45 1.50
C ALA A 345 9.40 -24.53 0.47
N LEU A 346 9.68 -24.70 -0.82
CA LEU A 346 9.14 -23.86 -1.89
C LEU A 346 7.79 -24.38 -2.36
N ILE A 347 6.78 -23.53 -2.28
CA ILE A 347 5.42 -23.83 -2.71
C ILE A 347 5.23 -23.30 -4.13
N THR A 348 5.00 -24.20 -5.09
CA THR A 348 4.94 -23.87 -6.53
C THR A 348 3.59 -24.24 -7.16
N GLU A 349 3.00 -25.34 -6.72
CA GLU A 349 1.64 -25.39 -6.19
C GLU A 349 0.65 -24.32 -6.65
N PRO A 350 -0.04 -24.37 -7.81
CA PRO A 350 -1.07 -23.38 -8.11
C PRO A 350 -2.17 -23.38 -7.04
N SER A 351 -2.60 -22.20 -6.58
CA SER A 351 -3.78 -22.05 -5.74
C SER A 351 -4.99 -21.71 -6.61
N ILE A 352 -6.13 -22.31 -6.28
CA ILE A 352 -7.41 -22.09 -6.96
C ILE A 352 -8.38 -21.56 -5.91
N LEU A 353 -8.80 -20.30 -6.07
CA LEU A 353 -9.86 -19.73 -5.26
C LEU A 353 -11.21 -20.09 -5.93
N PRO A 354 -12.15 -20.75 -5.24
CA PRO A 354 -13.45 -21.06 -5.81
C PRO A 354 -14.27 -19.77 -6.06
N PRO A 355 -15.35 -19.84 -6.85
CA PRO A 355 -16.25 -18.71 -7.03
C PRO A 355 -16.84 -18.28 -5.70
N SER A 356 -16.59 -17.03 -5.30
CA SER A 356 -17.13 -16.38 -4.12
C SER A 356 -17.15 -14.87 -4.36
N LEU A 357 -16.03 -14.20 -4.11
CA LEU A 357 -15.80 -12.80 -4.47
C LEU A 357 -15.76 -12.62 -6.00
N PHE A 358 -15.16 -13.58 -6.69
CA PHE A 358 -15.01 -13.58 -8.15
C PHE A 358 -16.06 -14.48 -8.80
N ALA A 359 -16.50 -14.10 -10.00
CA ALA A 359 -17.51 -14.82 -10.77
C ALA A 359 -17.05 -16.22 -11.18
N ASN A 360 -15.76 -16.39 -11.43
CA ASN A 360 -15.14 -17.62 -11.90
C ASN A 360 -14.04 -18.08 -10.93
N PRO A 361 -13.69 -19.38 -10.92
CA PRO A 361 -12.54 -19.84 -10.16
C PRO A 361 -11.26 -19.15 -10.64
N VAL A 362 -10.46 -18.61 -9.72
CA VAL A 362 -9.23 -17.89 -10.04
C VAL A 362 -8.01 -18.73 -9.71
N THR A 363 -7.18 -19.02 -10.72
CA THR A 363 -5.95 -19.78 -10.55
C THR A 363 -4.75 -18.84 -10.48
N THR A 364 -3.86 -19.07 -9.50
CA THR A 364 -2.63 -18.28 -9.29
C THR A 364 -1.44 -19.17 -8.94
N SER A 365 -0.22 -18.78 -9.31
CA SER A 365 0.97 -19.65 -9.21
C SER A 365 2.28 -18.93 -8.84
N LEU A 366 2.22 -17.69 -8.32
CA LEU A 366 3.43 -17.00 -7.83
C LEU A 366 4.10 -17.83 -6.70
N PRO A 367 5.34 -18.32 -6.89
CA PRO A 367 5.99 -19.21 -5.93
C PRO A 367 6.44 -18.46 -4.69
N TYR A 368 6.38 -19.13 -3.54
CA TYR A 368 6.77 -18.56 -2.26
C TYR A 368 7.27 -19.63 -1.29
N THR A 369 8.04 -19.22 -0.29
CA THR A 369 8.31 -20.04 0.90
C THR A 369 7.51 -19.48 2.08
N ALA A 370 7.18 -20.34 3.04
CA ALA A 370 6.45 -19.95 4.24
C ALA A 370 7.10 -20.53 5.49
N VAL A 371 7.38 -19.66 6.46
CA VAL A 371 7.92 -20.05 7.77
C VAL A 371 6.92 -19.64 8.85
N ARG A 372 6.43 -20.62 9.60
CA ARG A 372 5.54 -20.36 10.74
C ARG A 372 6.29 -19.58 11.82
N ILE A 373 5.71 -18.49 12.28
CA ILE A 373 6.25 -17.66 13.37
C ILE A 373 5.91 -18.33 14.71
N PRO A 374 6.91 -18.77 15.51
CA PRO A 374 6.64 -19.42 16.79
C PRO A 374 5.99 -18.45 17.79
N GLY A 375 4.92 -18.91 18.47
CA GLY A 375 4.21 -18.10 19.47
C GLY A 375 3.50 -16.89 18.88
N ALA A 376 3.10 -16.95 17.60
CA ALA A 376 2.40 -15.87 16.91
C ALA A 376 1.13 -15.38 17.65
N ASP A 377 0.47 -16.29 18.38
CA ASP A 377 -0.69 -16.04 19.24
C ASP A 377 -0.41 -15.11 20.43
N LEU A 378 0.86 -14.89 20.77
CA LEU A 378 1.27 -13.97 21.82
C LEU A 378 1.36 -12.51 21.36
N TYR A 379 1.23 -12.26 20.05
CA TYR A 379 1.41 -10.94 19.46
C TYR A 379 0.09 -10.38 18.91
N THR A 380 -0.10 -9.08 19.09
CA THR A 380 -1.24 -8.31 18.57
C THR A 380 -0.93 -7.65 17.22
N GLY A 381 0.29 -7.80 16.72
CA GLY A 381 0.71 -7.27 15.42
C GLY A 381 2.17 -7.58 15.13
N PHE A 382 2.59 -7.29 13.90
CA PHE A 382 3.96 -7.46 13.47
C PHE A 382 4.43 -6.23 12.70
N LEU A 383 5.73 -5.95 12.75
CA LEU A 383 6.43 -5.06 11.83
C LEU A 383 7.54 -5.84 11.15
N LEU A 384 7.88 -5.48 9.92
CA LEU A 384 8.87 -6.20 9.13
C LEU A 384 9.85 -5.21 8.50
N ASP A 385 11.15 -5.48 8.66
CA ASP A 385 12.22 -4.80 7.92
C ASP A 385 13.07 -5.81 7.12
N GLU A 386 14.18 -5.36 6.53
CA GLU A 386 15.05 -6.19 5.70
C GLU A 386 15.62 -7.42 6.44
N GLN A 387 15.86 -7.29 7.75
CA GLN A 387 16.62 -8.24 8.57
C GLN A 387 15.85 -8.76 9.80
N ARG A 388 14.73 -8.13 10.16
CA ARG A 388 14.07 -8.31 11.45
C ARG A 388 12.57 -8.33 11.28
N LEU A 389 11.97 -9.19 12.09
CA LEU A 389 10.55 -9.26 12.33
C LEU A 389 10.32 -8.81 13.77
N ILE A 390 9.50 -7.78 13.99
CA ILE A 390 9.17 -7.28 15.31
C ILE A 390 7.76 -7.73 15.66
N GLY A 391 7.60 -8.49 16.72
CA GLY A 391 6.29 -8.84 17.28
C GLY A 391 5.85 -7.79 18.31
N LEU A 392 4.62 -7.31 18.19
CA LEU A 392 3.99 -6.36 19.11
C LEU A 392 3.17 -7.14 20.13
N LYS A 393 3.40 -6.92 21.44
CA LYS A 393 2.67 -7.63 22.52
C LYS A 393 1.97 -6.64 23.45
N GLY A 394 0.79 -7.03 23.93
CA GLY A 394 -0.05 -6.25 24.85
C GLY A 394 -1.32 -5.66 24.21
N SER A 395 -2.30 -5.33 25.05
CA SER A 395 -3.50 -4.58 24.69
C SER A 395 -3.18 -3.10 24.64
N ARG A 396 -3.73 -2.36 23.65
CA ARG A 396 -3.43 -0.95 23.40
C ARG A 396 -3.44 -0.09 24.68
N PRO A 397 -2.40 0.75 24.90
CA PRO A 397 -1.19 0.93 24.09
C PRO A 397 -0.25 -0.29 24.12
N VAL A 398 0.54 -0.51 23.05
CA VAL A 398 1.49 -1.65 22.95
C VAL A 398 2.41 -1.66 24.18
N GLN A 399 2.55 -2.81 24.84
CA GLN A 399 3.27 -2.91 26.11
C GLN A 399 4.70 -3.42 25.93
N GLU A 400 4.94 -4.30 24.95
CA GLU A 400 6.22 -4.97 24.74
C GLU A 400 6.54 -5.16 23.25
N LEU A 401 7.82 -5.06 22.90
CA LEU A 401 8.35 -5.29 21.54
C LEU A 401 9.33 -6.46 21.56
N HIS A 402 9.11 -7.49 20.75
CA HIS A 402 10.03 -8.62 20.61
C HIS A 402 10.70 -8.61 19.24
N VAL A 403 12.03 -8.65 19.19
CA VAL A 403 12.78 -8.71 17.94
C VAL A 403 13.12 -10.16 17.60
N LEU A 404 12.60 -10.62 16.47
CA LEU A 404 12.86 -11.93 15.87
C LEU A 404 13.79 -11.72 14.67
N VAL A 405 14.94 -12.40 14.66
CA VAL A 405 15.92 -12.33 13.56
C VAL A 405 15.81 -13.61 12.75
N PHE A 406 15.72 -13.50 11.42
CA PHE A 406 15.58 -14.61 10.48
C PHE A 406 16.85 -14.92 9.69
#